data_AF-A0A6P6UKH2-F1
#
_entry.id   AF-A0A6P6UKH2-F1
#
_cell.length_a   1.000
_cell.length_b   1.000
_cell.length_c   1.000
_cell.angle_alpha   90.00
_cell.angle_beta   90.00
_cell.angle_gamma   90.00
#
_symmetry.space_group_name_H-M   'P 1'
#
loop_
_entity.id
_entity.type
_entity.pdbx_description
1 polymer ?
#
loop_
_entity_poly.entity_id
_entity_poly.type
_entity_poly.pdbx_seq_one_letter_code
_entity_poly.pdbx_strand_id
1 'polypeptide(L)'
;MKIHSIVLPLLSVTLLLSLLTPSLGQQPKLCPVTFPLPVKGACGSDGDFRCIDEALKRFAASQVPQKCSCSDARPASSQCQCSIICTNPTN
;
A
#
# COMPACT_ATOMS: atom_id res chain seq x y z
N MET A 1 -26.24 -22.74 -39.51
CA MET A 1 -25.23 -21.81 -38.95
C MET A 1 -25.95 -20.74 -38.13
N LYS A 2 -26.08 -20.90 -36.81
CA LYS A 2 -26.77 -19.91 -35.94
C LYS A 2 -26.17 -19.79 -34.53
N ILE A 3 -25.18 -20.63 -34.21
CA ILE A 3 -24.55 -20.71 -32.90
C ILE A 3 -23.49 -19.61 -32.76
N HIS A 4 -22.74 -19.29 -33.82
CA HIS A 4 -21.68 -18.27 -33.77
C HIS A 4 -22.19 -16.85 -33.49
N SER A 5 -23.43 -16.52 -33.90
CA SER A 5 -24.01 -15.19 -33.69
C SER A 5 -24.36 -14.89 -32.24
N ILE A 6 -24.55 -15.93 -31.42
CA ILE A 6 -24.99 -15.83 -30.02
C ILE A 6 -23.80 -15.90 -29.06
N VAL A 7 -22.70 -16.51 -29.51
CA VAL A 7 -21.46 -16.65 -28.73
C VAL A 7 -20.78 -15.30 -28.50
N LEU A 8 -20.78 -14.41 -29.50
CA LEU A 8 -20.15 -13.10 -29.42
C LEU A 8 -20.79 -12.18 -28.35
N PRO A 9 -22.13 -12.00 -28.30
CA PRO A 9 -22.75 -11.21 -27.24
C PRO A 9 -22.62 -11.88 -25.86
N LEU A 10 -22.67 -13.22 -25.77
CA LEU A 10 -22.46 -13.90 -24.50
C LEU A 10 -21.06 -13.65 -23.93
N LEU A 11 -20.01 -13.76 -24.76
CA LEU A 11 -18.63 -13.48 -24.35
C LEU A 11 -18.47 -12.03 -23.87
N SER A 12 -19.06 -11.08 -24.60
CA SER A 12 -19.04 -9.66 -24.22
C SER A 12 -19.71 -9.44 -22.86
N VAL A 13 -20.85 -10.07 -22.62
CA VAL A 13 -21.58 -9.97 -21.34
C VAL A 13 -20.76 -10.59 -20.22
N THR A 14 -20.16 -11.77 -20.40
CA THR A 14 -19.30 -12.39 -19.37
C THR A 14 -18.06 -11.57 -19.03
N LEU A 15 -17.47 -10.89 -20.02
CA LEU A 15 -16.31 -10.01 -19.80
C LEU A 15 -16.71 -8.75 -19.02
N LEU A 16 -17.88 -8.18 -19.34
CA LEU A 16 -18.43 -7.05 -18.59
C LEU A 16 -18.77 -7.45 -17.15
N LEU A 17 -19.38 -8.62 -16.93
CA LEU A 17 -19.70 -9.08 -15.58
C LEU A 17 -18.44 -9.35 -14.73
N SER A 18 -17.32 -9.76 -15.32
CA SER A 18 -16.05 -9.95 -14.62
C SER A 18 -15.33 -8.63 -14.32
N LEU A 19 -15.61 -7.55 -15.04
CA LEU A 19 -15.19 -6.19 -14.67
C LEU A 19 -16.07 -5.61 -13.56
N LEU A 20 -17.35 -6.00 -13.51
CA LEU A 20 -18.31 -5.57 -12.50
C LEU A 20 -18.27 -6.42 -11.23
N THR A 21 -17.49 -7.50 -11.15
CA THR A 21 -17.29 -8.16 -9.86
C THR A 21 -16.64 -7.15 -8.92
N PRO A 22 -17.33 -6.72 -7.84
CA PRO A 22 -16.68 -5.92 -6.84
C PRO A 22 -15.52 -6.75 -6.32
N SER A 23 -14.30 -6.20 -6.33
CA SER A 23 -13.20 -6.76 -5.56
C SER A 23 -13.75 -7.04 -4.18
N LEU A 24 -13.88 -8.31 -3.82
CA LEU A 24 -14.76 -8.78 -2.75
C LEU A 24 -14.30 -8.16 -1.42
N GLY A 25 -14.92 -7.04 -1.03
CA GLY A 25 -15.10 -6.54 0.34
C GLY A 25 -13.88 -6.17 1.19
N GLN A 26 -12.64 -6.41 0.78
CA GLN A 26 -11.49 -6.11 1.65
C GLN A 26 -10.96 -4.71 1.39
N GLN A 27 -11.45 -3.74 2.16
CA GLN A 27 -10.79 -2.44 2.26
C GLN A 27 -9.33 -2.67 2.70
N PRO A 28 -8.35 -2.00 2.08
CA PRO A 28 -6.96 -2.12 2.50
C PRO A 28 -6.82 -1.71 3.96
N LYS A 29 -6.50 -2.68 4.83
CA LYS A 29 -6.20 -2.43 6.25
C LYS A 29 -4.83 -1.77 6.33
N LEU A 30 -4.73 -0.72 7.14
CA LEU A 30 -3.47 -0.07 7.46
C LEU A 30 -2.83 -0.76 8.68
N CYS A 31 -1.59 -1.21 8.51
CA CYS A 31 -0.75 -1.80 9.54
C CYS A 31 0.35 -0.80 9.94
N PRO A 32 0.53 -0.50 11.24
CA PRO A 32 1.65 0.32 11.68
C PRO A 32 2.95 -0.46 11.51
N VAL A 33 3.97 0.22 10.99
CA VAL A 33 5.33 -0.29 10.86
C VAL A 33 6.31 0.72 11.44
N THR A 34 7.12 0.24 12.36
CA THR A 34 8.26 0.99 12.89
C THR A 34 9.50 0.50 12.17
N PHE A 35 10.34 1.42 11.70
CA PHE A 35 11.57 1.01 11.03
C PHE A 35 12.51 0.34 12.03
N PRO A 36 13.10 -0.82 11.67
CA PRO A 36 13.93 -1.59 12.59
C PRO A 36 15.25 -0.89 12.93
N LEU A 37 15.64 0.13 12.15
CA LEU A 37 16.86 0.89 12.35
C LEU A 37 16.56 2.39 12.37
N PRO A 38 17.17 3.15 13.30
CA PRO A 38 17.04 4.59 13.30
C PRO A 38 17.69 5.17 12.03
N VAL A 39 16.97 6.08 11.39
CA VAL A 39 17.43 6.83 10.23
C VAL A 39 18.48 7.84 10.69
N LYS A 40 19.55 8.02 9.91
CA LYS A 40 20.58 9.02 10.21
C LYS A 40 19.99 10.43 10.15
N GLY A 41 20.38 11.26 11.12
CA GLY A 41 19.94 12.64 11.27
C GLY A 41 18.76 12.79 12.23
N ALA A 42 18.68 13.92 12.91
CA ALA A 42 17.49 14.33 13.65
C ALA A 42 16.33 14.59 12.67
N CYS A 43 15.09 14.58 13.15
CA CYS A 43 13.91 14.80 12.32
C CYS A 43 13.96 16.14 11.60
N GLY A 44 14.24 17.23 12.32
CA GLY A 44 14.18 18.57 11.73
C GLY A 44 12.80 18.88 11.11
N SER A 45 12.75 19.84 10.19
CA SER A 45 11.53 20.22 9.46
C SER A 45 11.05 19.15 8.46
N ASP A 46 11.98 18.38 7.90
CA ASP A 46 11.71 17.46 6.78
C ASP A 46 11.74 15.98 7.20
N GLY A 47 11.70 15.71 8.50
CA GLY A 47 11.83 14.36 9.06
C GLY A 47 10.78 13.41 8.55
N ASP A 48 9.52 13.85 8.49
CA ASP A 48 8.40 13.04 8.02
C ASP A 48 8.54 12.69 6.53
N PHE A 49 8.94 13.66 5.70
CA PHE A 49 9.20 13.42 4.28
C PHE A 49 10.36 12.45 4.06
N ARG A 50 11.44 12.58 4.83
CA ARG A 50 12.55 11.63 4.81
C ARG A 50 12.10 10.23 5.23
N CYS A 51 11.20 10.14 6.22
CA CYS A 51 10.61 8.87 6.62
C CYS A 51 9.76 8.24 5.50
N ILE A 52 9.00 9.04 4.73
CA ILE A 52 8.25 8.56 3.56
C ILE A 52 9.20 8.03 2.48
N ASP A 53 10.25 8.78 2.14
CA ASP A 53 11.22 8.38 1.13
C ASP A 53 11.93 7.08 1.50
N GLU A 54 12.36 6.95 2.76
CA GLU A 54 12.95 5.72 3.30
C GLU A 54 11.95 4.55 3.36
N ALA A 55 10.66 4.83 3.57
CA ALA A 55 9.60 3.84 3.53
C ALA A 55 9.39 3.30 2.12
N LEU A 56 9.33 4.19 1.12
CA LEU A 56 9.14 3.85 -0.29
C LEU A 56 10.29 2.99 -0.84
N LYS A 57 11.51 3.17 -0.34
CA LYS A 57 12.66 2.31 -0.69
C LYS A 57 12.57 0.90 -0.13
N ARG A 58 11.84 0.70 0.96
CA ARG A 58 11.81 -0.57 1.72
C ARG A 58 10.58 -1.42 1.44
N PHE A 59 9.43 -0.80 1.22
CA PHE A 59 8.16 -1.50 1.05
C PHE A 59 7.77 -1.62 -0.42
N ALA A 60 7.06 -2.71 -0.76
CA ALA A 60 6.57 -2.91 -2.11
C ALA A 60 5.54 -1.83 -2.51
N ALA A 61 5.33 -1.63 -3.80
CA ALA A 61 4.33 -0.69 -4.31
C ALA A 61 2.90 -1.00 -3.84
N SER A 62 2.60 -2.25 -3.50
CA SER A 62 1.33 -2.66 -2.88
C SER A 62 1.19 -2.26 -1.41
N GLN A 63 2.26 -1.82 -0.77
CA GLN A 63 2.36 -1.45 0.64
C GLN A 63 2.70 0.03 0.80
N VAL A 64 2.02 0.88 0.02
CA VAL A 64 2.30 2.32 0.01
C VAL A 64 2.27 2.90 1.43
N PRO A 65 3.36 3.53 1.89
CA PRO A 65 3.43 4.12 3.21
C PRO A 65 2.57 5.39 3.30
N GLN A 66 1.85 5.50 4.40
CA GLN A 66 0.96 6.59 4.76
C GLN A 66 1.18 6.98 6.22
N LYS A 67 0.75 8.19 6.59
CA LYS A 67 0.80 8.67 7.99
C LYS A 67 2.18 8.43 8.64
N CYS A 68 3.23 8.81 7.93
CA CYS A 68 4.58 8.71 8.46
C CYS A 68 4.83 9.82 9.47
N SER A 69 5.48 9.46 10.58
CA SER A 69 5.97 10.38 11.59
C SER A 69 7.43 10.09 11.91
N CYS A 70 8.14 11.15 12.22
CA CYS A 70 9.52 11.13 12.64
C CYS A 70 9.60 11.51 14.13
N SER A 71 10.35 10.73 14.91
CA SER A 71 10.72 11.07 16.29
C SER A 71 12.23 10.99 16.47
N ASP A 72 12.81 11.90 17.25
CA ASP A 72 14.24 11.82 17.57
C ASP A 72 14.47 10.66 18.56
N ALA A 73 15.33 9.70 18.19
CA ALA A 73 15.56 8.48 18.96
C ALA A 73 16.88 8.50 19.74
N ARG A 74 17.94 9.06 19.14
CA ARG A 74 19.26 9.28 19.77
C ARG A 74 19.89 10.55 19.19
N PRO A 75 20.97 11.08 19.77
CA PRO A 75 21.72 12.18 19.16
C PRO A 75 22.07 11.83 17.71
N ALA A 76 21.69 12.71 16.78
CA ALA A 76 21.89 12.54 15.33
C ALA A 76 21.20 11.30 14.70
N SER A 77 20.13 10.76 15.31
CA SER A 77 19.33 9.71 14.67
C SER A 77 17.85 9.82 15.01
N SER A 78 17.00 9.59 14.01
CA SER A 78 15.55 9.60 14.13
C SER A 78 14.97 8.20 13.99
N GLN A 79 13.84 7.95 14.62
CA GLN A 79 13.01 6.80 14.39
C GLN A 79 11.82 7.21 13.52
N CYS A 80 11.58 6.42 12.49
CA CYS A 80 10.43 6.60 11.62
C CYS A 80 9.34 5.60 12.03
N GLN A 81 8.09 6.04 11.92
CA GLN A 81 6.93 5.18 12.05
C GLN A 81 5.96 5.53 10.92
N CYS A 82 5.52 4.54 10.15
CA CYS A 82 4.57 4.73 9.05
C CYS A 82 3.44 3.71 9.17
N SER A 83 2.33 3.94 8.49
CA SER A 83 1.27 2.95 8.25
C SER A 83 1.36 2.45 6.81
N ILE A 84 1.36 1.15 6.59
CA ILE A 84 1.37 0.56 5.24
C ILE A 84 0.14 -0.30 5.04
N ILE A 85 -0.21 -0.61 3.79
CA ILE A 85 -1.23 -1.62 3.50
C ILE A 85 -0.72 -2.99 3.97
N CYS A 86 -1.53 -3.69 4.77
CA CYS A 86 -1.20 -5.03 5.26
C CYS A 86 -1.16 -6.03 4.08
N THR A 87 -0.12 -6.85 4.01
CA THR A 87 -0.01 -7.95 3.01
C THR A 87 -0.91 -9.14 3.34
N ASN A 88 -1.40 -9.24 4.58
CA ASN A 88 -2.37 -10.24 4.98
C ASN A 88 -3.48 -9.60 5.84
N PRO A 89 -4.68 -9.32 5.30
CA PRO A 89 -5.78 -8.70 6.04
C PRO A 89 -6.49 -9.65 7.03
N THR A 90 -6.06 -10.92 7.19
CA THR A 90 -6.74 -11.91 8.06
C THR A 90 -6.14 -12.05 9.47
N ASN A 91 -5.50 -11.01 10.01
CA ASN A 91 -5.16 -10.93 11.45
C ASN A 91 -5.78 -9.68 12.07
#